data_AF-A0A6H2GQJ9-F1
#
_entry.id   AF-A0A6H2GQJ9-F1
#
_cell.length_a   1.000
_cell.length_b   1.000
_cell.length_c   1.000
_cell.angle_alpha   90.00
_cell.angle_beta   90.00
_cell.angle_gamma   90.00
#
_symmetry.space_group_name_H-M   'P 1'
#
loop_
_entity.id
_entity.type
_entity.pdbx_description
1 polymer ?
#
loop_
_entity_poly.entity_id
_entity_poly.type
_entity_poly.pdbx_seq_one_letter_code
_entity_poly.pdbx_strand_id
1 'polypeptide(L)'
;MVVSHDSLNCKSSELLDEFKSHRRYFSVSVSVPYTDVRTHKPVQFYPGKHPCEKPADMLRQIINASSRPGDLVADFFMGFGSTIKAAMALGRRALGV
;
A
#
# COMPACT_ATOMS: atom_id res chain seq x y z
N MET A 1 25.97 12.67 35.70
CA MET A 1 26.27 12.31 34.29
C MET A 1 25.39 13.17 33.40
N VAL A 2 25.95 14.16 32.73
CA VAL A 2 25.21 14.97 31.76
C VAL A 2 25.30 14.24 30.42
N VAL A 3 24.16 13.85 29.87
CA VAL A 3 24.09 13.13 28.59
C VAL A 3 24.33 14.14 27.48
N SER A 4 25.30 13.90 26.59
CA SER A 4 25.67 14.82 25.50
C SER A 4 24.53 14.99 24.49
N HIS A 5 24.33 16.19 23.96
CA HIS A 5 23.26 16.49 22.99
C HIS A 5 23.26 15.53 21.79
N ASP A 6 24.43 15.15 21.28
CA ASP A 6 24.56 14.21 20.16
C ASP A 6 24.02 12.82 20.48
N SER A 7 24.23 12.35 21.71
CA SER A 7 23.75 11.04 22.17
C SER A 7 22.24 11.02 22.45
N LEU A 8 21.62 12.18 22.70
CA LEU A 8 20.16 12.30 22.76
C LEU A 8 19.56 12.32 21.34
N ASN A 9 20.21 12.99 20.39
CA ASN A 9 19.79 13.01 19.00
C ASN A 9 19.83 11.61 18.36
N CYS A 10 20.88 10.82 18.60
CA CYS A 10 20.98 9.48 18.04
C CYS A 10 19.87 8.56 18.58
N LYS A 11 19.63 8.57 19.89
CA LYS A 11 18.56 7.78 20.52
C LYS A 11 17.18 8.21 20.02
N SER A 12 16.98 9.51 19.83
CA SER A 12 15.73 10.04 19.26
C SER A 12 15.51 9.52 17.83
N SER A 13 16.53 9.53 16.98
CA SER A 13 16.42 8.99 15.62
C SER A 13 16.13 7.49 15.59
N GLU A 14 16.79 6.70 16.45
CA GLU A 14 16.58 5.25 16.55
C GLU A 14 15.14 4.92 16.98
N LEU A 15 14.65 5.58 18.03
CA LEU A 15 13.27 5.40 18.51
C LEU A 15 12.22 5.81 17.47
N LEU A 16 12.50 6.86 16.70
CA LEU A 16 11.61 7.29 15.61
C LEU A 16 11.56 6.24 14.49
N ASP A 17 12.68 5.62 14.13
CA ASP A 17 12.70 4.59 13.09
C ASP A 17 12.06 3.29 13.55
N GLU A 18 12.25 2.92 14.82
CA GLU A 18 11.54 1.81 15.46
C GLU A 18 10.02 2.05 15.44
N PHE A 19 9.57 3.24 15.84
CA PHE A 19 8.16 3.60 15.82
C PHE A 19 7.56 3.59 14.42
N LYS A 20 8.30 4.09 13.42
CA LYS A 20 7.89 4.03 12.00
C LYS A 20 7.81 2.61 11.46
N SER A 21 8.65 1.69 11.97
CA SER A 21 8.61 0.28 11.59
C SER A 21 7.38 -0.43 12.16
N HIS A 22 7.06 -0.18 13.44
CA HIS A 22 5.94 -0.82 14.13
C HIS A 22 4.57 -0.31 13.71
N ARG A 23 4.46 0.95 13.27
CA ARG A 23 3.19 1.48 12.79
C ARG A 23 2.80 0.87 11.46
N ARG A 24 1.49 0.66 11.30
CA ARG A 24 0.90 0.33 9.99
C ARG A 24 1.36 1.35 8.97
N TYR A 25 1.98 0.86 7.90
CA TYR A 25 2.45 1.71 6.84
C TYR A 25 1.26 2.42 6.18
N PHE A 26 1.31 3.74 6.16
CA PHE A 26 0.36 4.56 5.45
C PHE A 26 1.06 5.77 4.86
N SER A 27 1.25 5.79 3.54
CA SER A 27 1.89 6.89 2.82
C SER A 27 0.96 7.52 1.81
N VAL A 28 0.73 8.82 1.93
CA VAL A 28 -0.06 9.61 0.98
C VAL A 28 0.85 10.52 0.16
N SER A 29 0.47 10.78 -1.08
CA SER A 29 1.19 11.65 -2.01
C SER A 29 0.21 12.45 -2.84
N VAL A 30 0.68 13.37 -3.69
CA VAL A 30 -0.20 14.09 -4.63
C VAL A 30 -0.99 13.10 -5.52
N SER A 31 -0.37 11.97 -5.88
CA SER A 31 -1.01 10.90 -6.67
C SER A 31 -1.93 9.99 -5.86
N VAL A 32 -1.79 9.96 -4.53
CA VAL A 32 -2.57 9.17 -3.59
C VAL A 32 -3.05 10.11 -2.49
N PRO A 33 -4.10 10.92 -2.76
CA PRO A 33 -4.50 11.98 -1.87
C PRO A 33 -5.01 11.46 -0.52
N TYR A 34 -4.79 12.25 0.53
CA TYR A 34 -5.36 12.06 1.87
C TYR A 34 -6.83 12.53 1.86
N THR A 35 -7.67 11.77 1.16
CA THR A 35 -9.12 11.97 1.11
C THR A 35 -9.82 10.62 1.12
N ASP A 36 -10.97 10.58 1.77
CA ASP A 36 -11.82 9.39 1.87
C ASP A 36 -12.63 9.16 0.59
N VAL A 37 -12.84 10.21 -0.21
CA VAL A 37 -13.60 10.13 -1.47
C VAL A 37 -12.63 10.08 -2.66
N ARG A 38 -12.56 8.94 -3.33
CA ARG A 38 -11.73 8.73 -4.52
C ARG A 38 -12.58 8.31 -5.72
N THR A 39 -12.38 8.99 -6.84
CA THR A 39 -13.15 8.75 -8.07
C THR A 39 -12.29 7.98 -9.06
N HIS A 40 -12.77 6.81 -9.48
CA HIS A 40 -12.11 5.96 -10.48
C HIS A 40 -13.07 5.59 -11.60
N LYS A 41 -12.56 5.53 -12.83
CA LYS A 41 -13.36 5.06 -13.97
C LYS A 41 -13.66 3.57 -13.81
N PRO A 42 -14.90 3.12 -14.02
CA PRO A 42 -15.21 1.70 -14.09
C PRO A 42 -14.40 1.01 -15.18
N VAL A 43 -14.11 -0.28 -14.98
CA VAL A 43 -13.45 -1.10 -16.00
C VAL A 43 -14.37 -1.16 -17.23
N GLN A 44 -13.84 -0.89 -18.42
CA GLN A 44 -14.62 -1.01 -19.67
C GLN A 44 -14.95 -2.48 -19.95
N PHE A 45 -15.95 -2.75 -20.80
CA PHE A 45 -16.31 -4.12 -21.15
C PHE A 45 -15.27 -4.73 -22.12
N TYR A 46 -15.01 -6.03 -21.96
CA TYR A 46 -14.25 -6.85 -22.91
C TYR A 46 -14.72 -8.31 -22.86
N PRO A 47 -14.52 -9.11 -23.92
CA PRO A 47 -14.93 -10.52 -23.92
C PRO A 47 -14.29 -11.32 -22.78
N GLY A 48 -15.09 -12.05 -22.00
CA GLY A 48 -14.61 -12.83 -20.84
C GLY A 48 -14.38 -12.01 -19.57
N LYS A 49 -14.83 -10.75 -19.52
CA LYS A 49 -14.73 -9.90 -18.34
C LYS A 49 -15.52 -10.44 -17.15
N HIS A 50 -14.90 -10.41 -15.97
CA HIS A 50 -15.59 -10.68 -14.71
C HIS A 50 -16.59 -9.55 -14.37
N PRO A 51 -17.84 -9.86 -13.99
CA PRO A 51 -18.88 -8.85 -13.75
C PRO A 51 -18.47 -7.76 -12.76
N CYS A 52 -17.75 -8.15 -11.70
CA CYS A 52 -17.32 -7.27 -10.60
C CYS A 52 -15.80 -7.00 -10.59
N GLU A 53 -15.18 -6.86 -11.76
CA GLU A 53 -13.75 -6.53 -11.83
C GLU A 53 -13.47 -5.11 -11.27
N LYS A 54 -12.52 -5.04 -10.33
CA LYS A 54 -12.14 -3.78 -9.68
C LYS A 54 -11.16 -2.98 -10.59
N PRO A 55 -11.31 -1.64 -10.71
CA PRO A 55 -10.39 -0.82 -11.49
C PRO A 55 -8.94 -0.92 -11.00
N ALA A 56 -8.00 -1.12 -11.92
CA ALA A 56 -6.59 -1.31 -11.58
C ALA A 56 -5.98 -0.07 -10.90
N ASP A 57 -6.36 1.14 -11.32
CA ASP A 57 -5.82 2.38 -10.73
C ASP A 57 -6.22 2.55 -9.27
N MET A 58 -7.45 2.18 -8.93
CA MET A 58 -7.94 2.16 -7.55
C MET A 58 -7.09 1.20 -6.70
N LEU A 59 -6.86 -0.02 -7.20
CA LEU A 59 -6.07 -1.03 -6.49
C LEU A 59 -4.61 -0.58 -6.30
N ARG A 60 -4.00 0.02 -7.33
CA ARG A 60 -2.64 0.55 -7.23
C ARG A 60 -2.52 1.64 -6.18
N GLN A 61 -3.50 2.54 -6.10
CA GLN A 61 -3.51 3.57 -5.05
C GLN A 61 -3.66 2.98 -3.66
N ILE A 62 -4.56 2.00 -3.47
CA ILE A 62 -4.73 1.32 -2.18
C ILE A 62 -3.44 0.61 -1.75
N ILE A 63 -2.82 -0.16 -2.65
CA ILE A 63 -1.59 -0.91 -2.37
C ILE A 63 -0.43 0.04 -2.06
N ASN A 64 -0.25 1.11 -2.85
CA ASN A 64 0.82 2.09 -2.57
C ASN A 64 0.58 2.88 -1.28
N ALA A 65 -0.67 3.16 -0.93
CA ALA A 65 -0.98 3.82 0.33
C ALA A 65 -0.63 2.94 1.53
N SER A 66 -0.95 1.64 1.45
CA SER A 66 -1.02 0.76 2.63
C SER A 66 0.08 -0.31 2.70
N SER A 67 1.03 -0.33 1.76
CA SER A 67 2.14 -1.29 1.77
C SER A 67 3.44 -0.72 1.21
N ARG A 68 4.56 -1.27 1.65
CA ARG A 68 5.91 -1.03 1.12
C ARG A 68 6.21 -2.03 -0.01
N PRO A 69 7.12 -1.71 -0.94
CA PRO A 69 7.70 -2.73 -1.82
C PRO A 69 8.24 -3.91 -1.02
N GLY A 70 7.98 -5.15 -1.49
CA GLY A 70 8.35 -6.39 -0.79
C GLY A 70 7.32 -6.91 0.23
N ASP A 71 6.38 -6.08 0.68
CA ASP A 71 5.29 -6.52 1.58
C ASP A 71 4.39 -7.57 0.90
N LEU A 72 3.68 -8.35 1.72
CA LEU A 72 2.69 -9.32 1.27
C LEU A 72 1.30 -8.68 1.19
N VAL A 73 0.66 -8.76 0.04
CA VAL A 73 -0.74 -8.39 -0.17
C VAL A 73 -1.57 -9.66 -0.33
N ALA A 74 -2.61 -9.82 0.50
CA ALA A 74 -3.51 -10.96 0.44
C ALA A 74 -4.92 -10.54 0.00
N ASP A 75 -5.54 -11.30 -0.91
CA ASP A 75 -6.93 -11.13 -1.33
C ASP A 75 -7.65 -12.49 -1.34
N PHE A 76 -8.48 -12.75 -0.33
CA PHE A 76 -9.21 -14.02 -0.18
C PHE A 76 -10.51 -14.11 -0.99
N PHE A 77 -10.81 -13.06 -1.76
CA PHE A 77 -11.97 -13.00 -2.66
C PHE A 77 -11.50 -12.45 -4.01
N MET A 78 -10.40 -13.00 -4.53
CA MET A 78 -9.66 -12.33 -5.60
C MET A 78 -10.40 -12.33 -6.95
N GLY A 79 -11.34 -13.25 -7.15
CA GLY A 79 -12.09 -13.38 -8.40
C GLY A 79 -11.16 -13.48 -9.59
N PHE A 80 -11.16 -12.48 -10.47
CA PHE A 80 -10.26 -12.41 -11.65
C PHE A 80 -8.80 -12.03 -11.34
N GLY A 81 -8.45 -11.89 -10.05
CA GLY A 81 -7.09 -11.65 -9.58
C GLY A 81 -6.58 -10.22 -9.83
N SER A 82 -7.46 -9.23 -10.01
CA SER A 82 -7.08 -7.84 -10.29
C SER A 82 -6.15 -7.26 -9.20
N THR A 83 -6.41 -7.61 -7.94
CA THR A 83 -5.60 -7.18 -6.78
C THR A 83 -4.20 -7.78 -6.81
N ILE A 84 -4.10 -9.08 -7.08
CA ILE A 84 -2.83 -9.81 -7.18
C ILE A 84 -1.99 -9.27 -8.33
N LYS A 85 -2.60 -9.07 -9.50
CA LYS A 85 -1.95 -8.45 -10.68
C LYS A 85 -1.39 -7.07 -10.34
N ALA A 86 -2.16 -6.23 -9.66
CA ALA A 86 -1.71 -4.90 -9.25
C ALA A 86 -0.58 -4.95 -8.21
N ALA A 87 -0.66 -5.84 -7.23
CA ALA A 87 0.36 -6.01 -6.19
C ALA A 87 1.70 -6.45 -6.78
N MET A 88 1.69 -7.47 -7.66
CA MET A 88 2.90 -7.95 -8.33
C MET A 88 3.52 -6.86 -9.22
N ALA A 89 2.71 -6.12 -9.98
CA ALA A 89 3.20 -5.03 -10.82
C ALA A 89 3.86 -3.89 -10.01
N LEU A 90 3.46 -3.73 -8.74
CA LEU A 90 4.02 -2.76 -7.81
C LEU A 90 5.19 -3.34 -6.98
N GLY A 91 5.64 -4.56 -7.25
CA GLY A 91 6.76 -5.19 -6.53
C GLY A 91 6.40 -5.67 -5.13
N ARG A 92 5.13 -6.03 -4.89
CA ARG A 92 4.69 -6.71 -3.65
C ARG A 92 4.61 -8.21 -3.89
N ARG A 93 4.77 -8.98 -2.82
CA ARG A 93 4.39 -10.41 -2.81
C ARG A 93 2.87 -10.47 -2.75
N ALA A 94 2.27 -11.48 -3.38
CA ALA A 94 0.82 -11.58 -3.46
C ALA A 94 0.34 -13.00 -3.14
N LEU A 95 -0.79 -13.09 -2.44
CA LEU A 95 -1.48 -14.34 -2.12
C LEU A 95 -2.97 -14.14 -2.37
N GLY A 96 -3.63 -15.09 -3.04
CA GLY A 96 -5.07 -15.03 -3.19
C GLY A 96 -5.73 -16.39 -3.21
N VAL A 97 -7.03 -16.40 -2.89
CA VAL A 97 -7.94 -17.56 -2.97
C VAL A 97 -9.11 -17.23 -3.89
#